data_AF-A0AAU9LH01-F1
#
_entry.id   AF-A0AAU9LH01-F1
#
_cell.length_a   1.000
_cell.length_b   1.000
_cell.length_c   1.000
_cell.angle_alpha   90.00
_cell.angle_beta   90.00
_cell.angle_gamma   90.00
#
_symmetry.space_group_name_H-M   'P 1'
#
loop_
_entity.id
_entity.type
_entity.pdbx_description
1 polymer ?
#
loop_
_entity_poly.entity_id
_entity_poly.type
_entity_poly.pdbx_seq_one_letter_code
_entity_poly.pdbx_strand_id
1 'polypeptide(L)'
;MPPTSHHFFHFTPVMMKNIKEAATCGGFDKDGVNEFSYVSTIDAITALFTVLISRARGHGEDVRVMNAMNARRRLGLPANYAGNVVCSAMATYNASELQSGDEIMTAVSPSNARKAGSTPATIDCTE
;
A
#
# COMPACT_ATOMS: atom_id res chain seq x y z
N MET A 1 18.01 3.18 -21.47
CA MET A 1 16.90 3.47 -20.54
C MET A 1 16.63 4.96 -20.56
N PRO A 2 15.37 5.42 -20.61
CA PRO A 2 15.07 6.83 -20.42
C PRO A 2 15.58 7.29 -19.04
N PRO A 3 16.03 8.56 -18.90
CA PRO A 3 16.50 9.08 -17.63
C PRO A 3 15.40 9.01 -16.58
N THR A 4 15.73 8.60 -15.35
CA THR A 4 14.80 8.63 -14.23
C THR A 4 14.51 10.08 -13.85
N SER A 5 13.24 10.48 -13.91
CA SER A 5 12.77 11.78 -13.45
C SER A 5 12.18 11.69 -12.05
N HIS A 6 12.39 12.73 -11.25
CA HIS A 6 11.77 12.87 -9.93
C HIS A 6 10.50 13.71 -10.05
N HIS A 7 9.39 13.19 -9.53
CA HIS A 7 8.10 13.89 -9.51
C HIS A 7 7.57 14.00 -8.09
N PHE A 8 7.10 15.20 -7.73
CA PHE A 8 6.42 15.45 -6.47
C PHE A 8 4.92 15.46 -6.69
N PHE A 9 4.19 14.60 -5.99
CA PHE A 9 2.74 14.57 -5.99
C PHE A 9 2.22 15.17 -4.70
N HIS A 10 1.52 16.30 -4.80
CA HIS A 10 0.90 16.95 -3.66
C HIS A 10 -0.53 16.44 -3.47
N PHE A 11 -0.84 15.98 -2.26
CA PHE A 11 -2.21 15.61 -1.89
C PHE A 11 -2.75 16.52 -0.80
N THR A 12 -3.91 17.13 -1.06
CA THR A 12 -4.58 17.95 -0.06
C THR A 12 -5.22 17.07 1.03
N PRO A 13 -5.51 17.60 2.22
CA PRO A 13 -6.21 16.86 3.27
C PRO A 13 -7.56 16.27 2.81
N VAL A 14 -8.27 16.98 1.93
CA VAL A 14 -9.54 16.50 1.35
C VAL A 14 -9.30 15.30 0.43
N MET A 15 -8.28 15.34 -0.42
CA MET A 15 -7.93 14.19 -1.26
C MET A 15 -7.54 12.98 -0.40
N MET A 16 -6.76 13.20 0.66
CA MET A 16 -6.34 12.15 1.59
C MET A 16 -7.51 11.50 2.30
N LYS A 17 -8.50 12.30 2.72
CA LYS A 17 -9.76 11.80 3.30
C LYS A 17 -10.49 10.90 2.31
N ASN A 18 -10.68 11.35 1.07
CA ASN A 18 -11.38 10.58 0.03
C ASN A 18 -10.66 9.26 -0.29
N ILE A 19 -9.32 9.28 -0.36
CA ILE A 19 -8.50 8.08 -0.61
C ILE A 19 -8.65 7.08 0.55
N LYS A 20 -8.59 7.57 1.80
CA LYS A 20 -8.77 6.74 2.99
C LYS A 20 -10.17 6.14 3.07
N GLU A 21 -11.21 6.93 2.76
CA GLU A 21 -12.60 6.46 2.71
C GLU A 21 -12.78 5.38 1.65
N ALA A 22 -12.22 5.55 0.45
CA ALA A 22 -12.27 4.53 -0.60
C ALA A 22 -11.60 3.21 -0.16
N ALA A 23 -10.48 3.30 0.57
CA ALA A 23 -9.79 2.13 1.12
C ALA A 23 -10.55 1.47 2.28
N THR A 24 -11.32 2.24 3.06
CA THR A 24 -12.05 1.75 4.24
C THR A 24 -13.43 1.18 3.88
N CYS A 25 -14.16 1.82 2.96
CA CYS A 25 -15.53 1.44 2.56
C CYS A 25 -15.58 0.30 1.53
N GLY A 26 -14.46 -0.10 0.95
CA GLY A 26 -14.41 -1.13 -0.09
C GLY A 26 -14.52 -2.58 0.42
N GLY A 27 -14.82 -2.82 1.70
CA GLY A 27 -14.72 -4.13 2.37
C GLY A 27 -15.89 -5.10 2.13
N PHE A 28 -15.56 -6.29 1.60
CA PHE A 28 -16.28 -7.59 1.66
C PHE A 28 -17.83 -7.62 1.80
N ASP A 29 -18.54 -7.73 0.68
CA ASP A 29 -19.92 -8.27 0.61
C ASP A 29 -19.96 -9.81 0.40
N LYS A 30 -18.88 -10.52 0.76
CA LYS A 30 -18.88 -11.99 0.72
C LYS A 30 -18.20 -12.56 1.96
N ASP A 31 -19.04 -13.18 2.77
CA ASP A 31 -18.76 -13.93 4.00
C ASP A 31 -18.16 -13.14 5.16
N GLY A 32 -18.98 -13.00 6.21
CA GLY A 32 -18.73 -12.14 7.35
C GLY A 32 -17.53 -12.56 8.17
N VAL A 33 -16.39 -11.89 7.96
CA VAL A 33 -15.46 -11.47 9.01
C VAL A 33 -14.85 -10.15 8.56
N ASN A 34 -15.39 -9.03 9.06
CA ASN A 34 -14.84 -7.70 8.81
C ASN A 34 -13.59 -7.50 9.69
N GLU A 35 -12.47 -8.12 9.31
CA GLU A 35 -11.28 -8.20 10.17
C GLU A 35 -10.37 -6.96 10.13
N PHE A 36 -10.66 -5.97 9.27
CA PHE A 36 -9.87 -4.73 9.17
C PHE A 36 -10.72 -3.50 9.51
N SER A 37 -10.91 -3.25 10.80
CA SER A 37 -11.65 -2.10 11.33
C SER A 37 -11.00 -0.73 11.02
N TYR A 38 -9.73 -0.69 10.57
CA TYR A 38 -9.00 0.56 10.35
C TYR A 38 -7.90 0.41 9.30
N VAL A 39 -7.86 1.36 8.35
CA VAL A 39 -6.76 1.54 7.39
C VAL A 39 -6.07 2.88 7.67
N SER A 40 -4.74 2.90 7.81
CA SER A 40 -4.01 4.15 8.02
C SER A 40 -3.90 4.95 6.72
N THR A 41 -3.66 6.27 6.82
CA THR A 41 -3.43 7.10 5.63
C THR A 41 -2.21 6.63 4.83
N ILE A 42 -1.14 6.18 5.51
CA ILE A 42 0.04 5.63 4.83
C ILE A 42 -0.30 4.36 4.06
N ASP A 43 -1.09 3.46 4.64
CA ASP A 43 -1.47 2.21 3.95
C ASP A 43 -2.33 2.50 2.72
N ALA A 44 -3.29 3.41 2.84
CA ALA A 44 -4.15 3.81 1.72
C ALA A 44 -3.34 4.44 0.56
N ILE A 45 -2.38 5.33 0.88
CA ILE A 45 -1.48 5.92 -0.12
C ILE A 45 -0.57 4.86 -0.74
N THR A 46 0.02 3.99 0.09
CA THR A 46 0.95 2.96 -0.37
C THR A 46 0.24 2.00 -1.32
N ALA A 47 -0.97 1.56 -0.99
CA ALA A 47 -1.79 0.74 -1.87
C ALA A 47 -2.10 1.45 -3.19
N LEU A 48 -2.49 2.73 -3.14
CA LEU A 48 -2.77 3.53 -4.33
C LEU A 48 -1.54 3.63 -5.25
N PHE A 49 -0.38 4.01 -4.72
CA PHE A 49 0.83 4.10 -5.52
C PHE A 49 1.30 2.75 -6.05
N THR A 50 1.14 1.68 -5.28
CA THR A 50 1.45 0.33 -5.74
C THR A 50 0.63 0.00 -6.98
N VAL A 51 -0.68 0.24 -6.96
CA VAL A 51 -1.55 0.01 -8.12
C VAL A 51 -1.16 0.92 -9.30
N LEU A 52 -1.00 2.23 -9.07
CA LEU A 52 -0.69 3.20 -10.13
C LEU A 52 0.67 2.94 -10.80
N ILE A 53 1.71 2.67 -10.01
CA ILE A 53 3.06 2.39 -10.51
C ILE A 53 3.07 1.08 -11.29
N SER A 54 2.39 0.05 -10.79
CA SER A 54 2.32 -1.25 -11.47
C SER A 54 1.63 -1.12 -12.83
N ARG A 55 0.53 -0.36 -12.88
CA ARG A 55 -0.19 -0.07 -14.13
C ARG A 55 0.64 0.77 -15.09
N ALA A 56 1.30 1.82 -14.59
CA ALA A 56 2.14 2.70 -15.42
C ALA A 56 3.35 1.95 -16.02
N ARG A 57 3.88 0.95 -15.33
CA ARG A 57 4.98 0.13 -15.84
C ARG A 57 4.52 -0.90 -16.89
N GLY A 58 3.29 -1.41 -16.80
CA GLY A 58 2.69 -2.29 -17.81
C GLY A 58 3.42 -3.61 -18.05
N HIS A 59 4.36 -4.02 -17.17
CA HIS A 59 5.21 -5.19 -17.40
C HIS A 59 4.51 -6.53 -17.09
N GLY A 60 3.35 -6.54 -16.42
CA GLY A 60 2.61 -7.76 -16.13
C GLY A 60 3.33 -8.73 -15.17
N GLU A 61 4.23 -8.22 -14.35
CA GLU A 61 5.03 -9.01 -13.39
C GLU A 61 4.56 -8.72 -11.97
N ASP A 62 4.81 -9.67 -11.07
CA ASP A 62 4.52 -9.52 -9.64
C ASP A 62 5.32 -8.38 -9.03
N VAL A 63 4.70 -7.70 -8.07
CA VAL A 63 5.26 -6.49 -7.46
C VAL A 63 5.53 -6.75 -5.99
N ARG A 64 6.76 -6.46 -5.58
CA ARG A 64 7.18 -6.45 -4.17
C ARG A 64 7.26 -5.01 -3.67
N VAL A 65 6.54 -4.73 -2.60
CA VAL A 65 6.52 -3.44 -1.92
C VAL A 65 7.19 -3.59 -0.57
N MET A 66 8.14 -2.71 -0.28
CA MET A 66 8.85 -2.68 0.98
C MET A 66 8.54 -1.38 1.71
N ASN A 67 8.02 -1.50 2.93
CA ASN A 67 7.76 -0.37 3.81
C ASN A 67 8.77 -0.39 4.96
N ALA A 68 9.41 0.75 5.18
CA ALA A 68 10.28 0.98 6.34
C ALA A 68 9.44 1.38 7.56
N MET A 69 9.48 0.58 8.61
CA MET A 69 8.76 0.81 9.86
C MET A 69 9.70 1.19 11.00
N ASN A 70 9.26 2.13 11.85
CA ASN A 70 9.95 2.43 13.10
C ASN A 70 9.74 1.30 14.11
N ALA A 71 10.81 0.58 14.46
CA ALA A 71 10.74 -0.55 15.38
C ALA A 71 11.02 -0.18 16.85
N ARG A 72 11.32 1.08 17.18
CA ARG A 72 11.67 1.51 18.55
C ARG A 72 10.64 1.09 19.60
N ARG A 73 9.36 1.35 19.33
CA ARG A 73 8.26 0.99 20.26
C ARG A 73 8.16 -0.53 20.44
N ARG A 74 8.39 -1.32 19.39
CA ARG A 74 8.32 -2.78 19.44
C ARG A 74 9.50 -3.39 20.20
N LEU A 75 10.65 -2.74 20.16
CA LEU A 75 11.88 -3.16 20.86
C LEU A 75 12.05 -2.52 22.25
N GLY A 76 11.05 -1.78 22.74
CA GLY A 76 11.12 -1.13 24.06
C GLY A 76 12.14 0.01 24.16
N LEU A 77 12.53 0.61 23.03
CA LEU A 77 13.54 1.68 23.01
C LEU A 77 12.95 3.06 23.31
N PRO A 78 13.74 3.96 23.93
CA PRO A 78 13.32 5.34 24.18
C PRO A 78 12.96 6.09 22.89
N ALA A 79 12.02 7.04 22.98
CA ALA A 79 11.62 7.86 21.84
C ALA A 79 12.79 8.69 21.26
N ASN A 80 13.72 9.10 22.12
CA ASN A 80 14.93 9.86 21.80
C ASN A 80 16.15 8.98 21.50
N TYR A 81 15.97 7.66 21.32
CA TYR A 81 17.06 6.79 20.89
C TYR A 81 17.65 7.30 19.57
N ALA A 82 18.93 7.65 19.60
CA ALA A 82 19.62 8.32 18.48
C ALA A 82 20.09 7.34 17.38
N GLY A 83 20.08 6.04 17.65
CA GLY A 83 20.45 5.04 16.66
C GLY A 83 19.34 4.74 15.64
N ASN A 84 19.73 4.05 14.56
CA ASN A 84 18.81 3.59 13.54
C ASN A 84 18.06 2.34 14.03
N VAL A 85 16.73 2.35 13.92
CA VAL A 85 15.87 1.25 14.35
C VAL A 85 14.71 1.17 13.36
N VAL A 86 15.01 0.62 12.19
CA VAL A 86 14.06 0.47 11.10
C VAL A 86 13.93 -1.02 10.78
N CYS A 87 12.70 -1.49 10.71
CA CYS A 87 12.36 -2.82 10.24
C CYS A 87 11.73 -2.71 8.85
N SER A 88 12.09 -3.61 7.95
CA SER A 88 11.48 -3.69 6.63
C SER A 88 10.30 -4.65 6.68
N ALA A 89 9.12 -4.19 6.28
CA ALA A 89 7.99 -5.07 5.99
C ALA A 89 7.83 -5.19 4.49
N MET A 90 7.81 -6.43 4.01
CA MET A 90 7.66 -6.73 2.59
C MET A 90 6.30 -7.37 2.32
N ALA A 91 5.62 -6.85 1.31
CA ALA A 91 4.41 -7.43 0.75
C ALA A 91 4.64 -7.77 -0.72
N THR A 92 4.12 -8.92 -1.15
CA THR A 92 4.17 -9.37 -2.55
C THR A 92 2.75 -9.40 -3.09
N TYR A 93 2.57 -8.87 -4.29
CA TYR A 93 1.30 -8.75 -4.98
C TYR A 93 1.40 -9.34 -6.37
N ASN A 94 0.42 -10.16 -6.74
CA ASN A 94 0.43 -10.77 -8.07
C ASN A 94 0.03 -9.73 -9.13
N ALA A 95 0.63 -9.82 -10.32
CA ALA A 95 0.33 -8.88 -11.41
C ALA A 95 -1.17 -8.81 -11.75
N SER A 96 -1.83 -9.96 -11.75
CA SER A 96 -3.26 -10.12 -12.06
C SER A 96 -4.18 -9.40 -11.07
N GLU A 97 -3.70 -9.10 -9.87
CA GLU A 97 -4.48 -8.45 -8.81
C GLU A 97 -4.40 -6.91 -8.90
N LEU A 98 -3.35 -6.41 -9.54
CA LEU A 98 -3.07 -4.97 -9.66
C LEU A 98 -3.58 -4.39 -10.99
N GLN A 99 -3.79 -5.23 -11.99
CA GLN A 99 -4.40 -4.85 -13.26
C GLN A 99 -5.93 -4.79 -13.13
N SER A 100 -6.54 -3.68 -13.58
CA SER A 100 -7.98 -3.64 -13.80
C SER A 100 -8.29 -4.47 -15.04
N GLY A 101 -9.26 -5.38 -14.96
CA GLY A 101 -9.88 -5.96 -16.15
C GLY A 101 -10.30 -4.85 -17.11
N ASP A 102 -10.18 -5.13 -18.40
CA ASP A 102 -10.33 -4.22 -19.53
C ASP A 102 -11.75 -3.63 -19.61
N GLU A 103 -12.07 -2.64 -18.77
CA GLU A 103 -13.25 -1.80 -18.90
C GLU A 103 -12.84 -0.33 -18.72
N ILE A 104 -12.83 0.35 -19.87
CA ILE A 104 -12.89 1.78 -20.17
C ILE A 104 -12.85 2.72 -18.94
N MET A 105 -11.91 3.67 -18.99
CA MET A 105 -11.79 4.85 -18.12
C MET A 105 -13.12 5.58 -17.89
N THR A 106 -13.89 5.14 -16.92
CA THR A 106 -14.91 5.94 -16.24
C THR A 106 -14.89 5.55 -14.76
N ALA A 107 -14.33 6.45 -13.95
CA ALA A 107 -14.21 6.37 -12.50
C ALA A 107 -13.34 5.23 -11.94
N VAL A 108 -12.32 5.60 -11.17
CA VAL A 108 -11.56 4.68 -10.32
C VAL A 108 -12.52 4.06 -9.31
N SER A 109 -13.01 2.86 -9.60
CA SER A 109 -13.84 2.09 -8.68
C SER A 109 -12.97 1.51 -7.54
N PRO A 110 -13.45 1.56 -6.28
CA PRO A 110 -12.72 1.14 -5.07
C PRO A 110 -12.42 -0.36 -4.97
N SER A 111 -12.78 -1.15 -5.99
CA SER A 111 -12.62 -2.61 -6.04
C SER A 111 -11.19 -3.10 -6.23
N ASN A 112 -10.28 -2.25 -6.72
CA ASN A 112 -8.93 -2.68 -7.10
C ASN A 112 -7.85 -2.47 -6.01
N ALA A 113 -8.19 -1.81 -4.89
CA ALA A 113 -7.30 -1.67 -3.74
C ALA A 113 -7.37 -2.87 -2.76
N ARG A 114 -8.23 -3.86 -3.06
CA ARG A 114 -8.71 -4.88 -2.11
C ARG A 114 -7.73 -6.02 -1.80
N LYS A 115 -6.94 -6.44 -2.79
CA LYS A 115 -6.09 -7.64 -2.63
C LYS A 115 -4.66 -7.32 -2.16
N ALA A 116 -4.27 -6.05 -2.23
CA ALA A 116 -2.99 -5.59 -1.72
C ALA A 116 -2.91 -5.56 -0.16
N GLY A 117 -4.01 -5.82 0.54
CA GLY A 117 -4.03 -5.92 2.00
C GLY A 117 -3.93 -7.35 2.54
N SER A 118 -3.95 -8.39 1.71
CA SER A 118 -4.17 -9.78 2.18
C SER A 118 -2.94 -10.68 2.26
N THR A 119 -1.73 -10.19 1.95
CA THR A 119 -0.51 -10.97 2.17
C THR A 119 0.06 -10.68 3.55
N PRO A 120 0.28 -11.70 4.41
CA PRO A 120 0.98 -11.49 5.68
C PRO A 120 2.37 -10.94 5.35
N ALA A 121 2.65 -9.72 5.81
CA ALA A 121 3.97 -9.15 5.70
C ALA A 121 4.95 -10.09 6.43
N THR A 122 5.87 -10.69 5.68
CA THR A 122 6.97 -11.42 6.31
C THR A 122 7.89 -10.37 6.91
N ILE A 123 7.95 -10.34 8.25
CA ILE A 123 8.84 -9.48 9.00
C ILE A 123 10.17 -10.22 9.08
N ASP A 124 11.11 -9.87 8.21
CA ASP A 124 12.48 -10.37 8.29
C ASP A 124 13.32 -9.36 9.10
N CYS A 125 13.45 -9.64 10.39
CA CYS A 125 14.40 -8.96 11.26
C CYS A 125 15.71 -9.76 11.22
N THR A 126 16.60 -9.42 10.30
CA THR A 126 17.98 -9.92 10.37
C THR A 126 18.72 -9.16 11.47
N GLU A 127 19.29 -9.93 12.42
CA GLU A 127 20.12 -9.47 13.55
C GLU A 127 21.45 -8.84 13.09
#